data_AF-A0AAE9KR35-F1
#
_entry.id   AF-A0AAE9KR35-F1
#
_cell.length_a   1.000
_cell.length_b   1.000
_cell.length_c   1.000
_cell.angle_alpha   90.00
_cell.angle_beta   90.00
_cell.angle_gamma   90.00
#
_symmetry.space_group_name_H-M   'P 1'
#
loop_
_entity.id
_entity.type
_entity.pdbx_description
1 polymer ?
#
loop_
_entity_poly.entity_id
_entity_poly.type
_entity_poly.pdbx_seq_one_letter_code
_entity_poly.pdbx_strand_id
1 'polypeptide(L)'
;MSEFRQSSLPEHNGTLGAQSLIARNRVLRNTYWLLALSMIPTVLGALLGLSSGINRVMGASPGLSAIVFLVGAFGLMFLIEKNKNSSLGVALLMAFTFFMGVMLSRLLGFVLGMGNGAQLIMLAFGGTAAVFGAMATIASTTKRDFSGMQKFLFVGAVILLVAALANIFLQLPALMLTISVMAIGIFSAFLLVDLQRVINGGETNYVSATLAIYLDVYNIFSNLLVLLGVLGGNRE
;
A
#
# COMPACT_ATOMS: atom_id res chain seq x y z
N MET A 1 -35.57 0.64 60.70
CA MET A 1 -35.09 -0.47 59.85
C MET A 1 -34.80 0.10 58.47
N SER A 2 -33.58 0.57 58.27
CA SER A 2 -33.14 1.30 57.08
C SER A 2 -31.75 0.83 56.71
N GLU A 3 -31.67 -0.35 56.08
CA GLU A 3 -30.49 -0.77 55.34
C GLU A 3 -30.95 -1.56 54.12
N PHE A 4 -31.46 -0.85 53.11
CA PHE A 4 -31.39 -1.34 51.74
C PHE A 4 -29.93 -1.27 51.33
N ARG A 5 -29.21 -2.37 51.57
CA ARG A 5 -27.85 -2.60 51.06
C ARG A 5 -27.91 -2.49 49.54
N GLN A 6 -27.50 -1.34 49.01
CA GLN A 6 -27.20 -1.16 47.58
C GLN A 6 -26.10 -2.16 47.22
N SER A 7 -26.46 -3.20 46.49
CA SER A 7 -25.52 -4.03 45.76
C SER A 7 -24.89 -3.16 44.68
N SER A 8 -23.67 -2.68 44.93
CA SER A 8 -22.82 -2.08 43.91
C SER A 8 -22.55 -3.13 42.82
N LEU A 9 -23.23 -2.97 41.69
CA LEU A 9 -22.94 -3.75 40.48
C LEU A 9 -21.54 -3.38 39.97
N PRO A 10 -20.77 -4.33 39.42
CA PRO A 10 -19.44 -4.05 38.91
C PRO A 10 -19.52 -3.24 37.60
N GLU A 11 -19.45 -1.91 37.68
CA GLU A 11 -19.32 -0.98 36.54
C GLU A 11 -17.98 -1.10 35.77
N HIS A 12 -17.09 -2.00 36.20
CA HIS A 12 -15.73 -2.11 35.67
C HIS A 12 -15.67 -2.73 34.25
N ASN A 13 -16.67 -3.50 33.82
CA ASN A 13 -16.66 -4.14 32.49
C ASN A 13 -17.10 -3.20 31.34
N GLY A 14 -17.95 -2.20 31.61
CA GLY A 14 -18.41 -1.27 30.58
C GLY A 14 -17.35 -0.26 30.13
N THR A 15 -16.51 0.18 31.07
CA THR A 15 -15.44 1.16 30.83
C THR A 15 -14.29 0.57 30.01
N LEU A 16 -13.93 -0.70 30.25
CA LEU A 16 -12.89 -1.41 29.48
C LEU A 16 -13.29 -1.63 28.01
N GLY A 17 -14.56 -1.99 27.77
CA GLY A 17 -15.11 -2.13 26.42
C GLY A 17 -15.14 -0.80 25.65
N ALA A 18 -15.59 0.28 26.30
CA ALA A 18 -15.63 1.61 25.71
C ALA A 18 -14.22 2.14 25.36
N GLN A 19 -13.23 1.95 26.24
CA GLN A 19 -11.84 2.35 25.98
C GLN A 19 -11.22 1.61 24.79
N SER A 20 -11.46 0.30 24.67
CA SER A 20 -11.02 -0.50 23.52
C SER A 20 -11.64 0.01 22.21
N LEU A 21 -12.94 0.33 22.19
CA LEU A 21 -13.61 0.87 21.01
C LEU A 21 -13.07 2.24 20.60
N ILE A 22 -12.81 3.13 21.57
CA ILE A 22 -12.21 4.45 21.32
C ILE A 22 -10.80 4.31 20.72
N ALA A 23 -9.99 3.38 21.24
CA ALA A 23 -8.66 3.12 20.70
C ALA A 23 -8.72 2.62 19.25
N ARG A 24 -9.59 1.66 18.93
CA ARG A 24 -9.79 1.13 17.57
C ARG A 24 -10.22 2.23 16.60
N ASN A 25 -11.23 3.02 16.96
CA ASN A 25 -11.71 4.13 16.14
C ASN A 25 -10.62 5.19 15.88
N ARG A 26 -9.74 5.42 16.87
CA ARG A 26 -8.60 6.32 16.70
C ARG A 26 -7.60 5.78 15.67
N VAL A 27 -7.24 4.50 15.77
CA VAL A 27 -6.33 3.85 14.80
C VAL A 27 -6.92 3.93 13.41
N LEU A 28 -8.18 3.50 13.23
CA LEU A 28 -8.90 3.58 11.96
C LEU A 28 -8.84 4.97 11.31
N ARG A 29 -9.27 5.99 12.04
CA ARG A 29 -9.29 7.37 11.54
C ARG A 29 -7.89 7.88 11.19
N ASN A 30 -6.92 7.62 12.06
CA ASN A 30 -5.55 8.06 11.84
C ASN A 30 -4.89 7.34 10.66
N THR A 31 -5.18 6.05 10.49
CA THR A 31 -4.68 5.27 9.34
C THR A 31 -5.20 5.85 8.03
N TYR A 32 -6.50 6.15 7.92
CA TYR A 32 -7.08 6.73 6.70
C TYR A 32 -6.56 8.15 6.44
N TRP A 33 -6.44 8.98 7.47
CA TRP A 33 -5.88 10.33 7.31
C TRP A 33 -4.42 10.30 6.88
N LEU A 34 -3.61 9.44 7.52
CA LEU A 34 -2.20 9.32 7.20
C LEU A 34 -1.99 8.70 5.82
N LEU A 35 -2.84 7.76 5.41
CA LEU A 35 -2.85 7.20 4.06
C LEU A 35 -3.12 8.30 3.02
N ALA A 36 -4.18 9.10 3.21
CA ALA A 36 -4.48 10.22 2.32
C ALA A 36 -3.34 11.25 2.27
N LEU A 37 -2.79 11.60 3.44
CA LEU A 37 -1.65 12.51 3.55
C LEU A 37 -0.42 11.98 2.79
N SER A 38 -0.16 10.67 2.85
CA SER A 38 0.97 10.00 2.19
C SER A 38 0.88 9.99 0.64
N MET A 39 -0.29 10.27 0.07
CA MET A 39 -0.43 10.42 -1.38
C MET A 39 0.24 11.71 -1.88
N ILE A 40 0.26 12.77 -1.08
CA ILE A 40 0.89 14.05 -1.43
C ILE A 40 2.40 13.90 -1.72
N PRO A 41 3.23 13.37 -0.80
CA PRO A 41 4.65 13.16 -1.07
C PRO A 41 4.87 12.17 -2.20
N THR A 42 3.99 11.17 -2.39
CA THR A 42 4.08 10.24 -3.53
C THR A 42 3.95 10.96 -4.86
N VAL A 43 2.95 11.85 -4.99
CA VAL A 43 2.77 12.68 -6.19
C VAL A 43 3.95 13.64 -6.37
N LEU A 44 4.40 14.31 -5.31
CA LEU A 44 5.57 15.21 -5.39
C LEU A 44 6.84 14.47 -5.80
N GLY A 45 7.08 13.27 -5.25
CA GLY A 45 8.21 12.42 -5.63
C GLY A 45 8.14 11.99 -7.09
N ALA A 46 6.96 11.62 -7.58
CA ALA A 46 6.75 11.28 -8.98
C ALA A 46 7.03 12.47 -9.91
N LEU A 47 6.52 13.66 -9.58
CA LEU A 47 6.76 14.89 -10.34
C LEU A 47 8.24 15.26 -10.37
N LEU A 48 8.93 15.20 -9.23
CA LEU A 48 10.36 15.47 -9.15
C LEU A 48 11.18 14.42 -9.92
N GLY A 49 10.82 13.14 -9.85
CA GLY A 49 11.49 12.09 -10.62
C GLY A 49 11.34 12.26 -12.12
N LEU A 50 10.18 12.78 -12.59
CA LEU A 50 9.94 13.11 -13.99
C LEU A 50 10.70 14.36 -14.45
N SER A 51 10.75 15.41 -13.65
CA SER A 51 11.37 16.69 -14.03
C SER A 51 12.90 16.70 -13.92
N SER A 52 13.47 15.97 -12.95
CA SER A 52 14.92 15.90 -12.72
C SER A 52 15.68 15.02 -13.72
N GLY A 53 14.97 14.23 -14.55
CA GLY A 53 15.61 13.26 -15.45
C GLY A 53 16.16 12.01 -14.75
N ILE A 54 15.92 11.84 -13.44
CA ILE A 54 16.27 10.64 -12.67
C ILE A 54 15.69 9.38 -13.33
N ASN A 55 14.49 9.48 -13.89
CA ASN A 55 13.87 8.42 -14.66
C ASN A 55 14.73 7.90 -15.83
N ARG A 56 15.51 8.77 -16.51
CA ARG A 56 16.42 8.38 -17.61
C ARG A 56 17.67 7.67 -17.09
N VAL A 57 18.23 8.15 -15.98
CA VAL A 57 19.41 7.55 -15.32
C VAL A 57 19.05 6.16 -14.77
N MET A 58 17.89 6.03 -14.13
CA MET A 58 17.36 4.73 -13.67
C MET A 58 17.02 3.80 -14.84
N GLY A 59 16.60 4.37 -15.97
CA GLY A 59 16.38 3.66 -17.23
C GLY A 59 17.63 2.97 -17.78
N ALA A 60 18.78 3.64 -17.69
CA ALA A 60 20.06 3.17 -18.25
C ALA A 60 20.62 1.92 -17.56
N SER A 61 20.27 1.68 -16.28
CA SER A 61 20.73 0.52 -15.51
C SER A 61 19.58 -0.14 -14.74
N PRO A 62 18.83 -1.05 -15.38
CA PRO A 62 17.73 -1.77 -14.75
C PRO A 62 18.12 -2.51 -13.47
N GLY A 63 19.32 -3.09 -13.41
CA GLY A 63 19.83 -3.79 -12.22
C GLY A 63 20.14 -2.85 -11.05
N LEU A 64 20.83 -1.73 -11.31
CA LEU A 64 21.19 -0.76 -10.27
C LEU A 64 19.94 -0.09 -9.67
N SER A 65 19.00 0.30 -10.53
CA SER A 65 17.72 0.85 -10.07
C SER A 65 16.90 -0.14 -9.23
N ALA A 66 16.92 -1.43 -9.56
CA ALA A 66 16.30 -2.46 -8.74
C ALA A 66 16.99 -2.62 -7.37
N ILE A 67 18.32 -2.56 -7.32
CA ILE A 67 19.06 -2.61 -6.04
C ILE A 67 18.75 -1.39 -5.18
N VAL A 68 18.77 -0.18 -5.76
CA VAL A 68 18.42 1.06 -5.05
C VAL A 68 16.98 0.99 -4.54
N PHE A 69 16.05 0.48 -5.36
CA PHE A 69 14.66 0.26 -4.95
C PHE A 69 14.56 -0.70 -3.77
N LEU A 70 15.18 -1.89 -3.84
CA LEU A 70 15.10 -2.89 -2.78
C LEU A 70 15.74 -2.37 -1.48
N VAL A 71 16.97 -1.86 -1.55
CA VAL A 71 17.68 -1.35 -0.37
C VAL A 71 16.94 -0.16 0.24
N GLY A 72 16.48 0.79 -0.59
CA GLY A 72 15.72 1.94 -0.14
C GLY A 72 14.37 1.56 0.46
N ALA A 73 13.61 0.71 -0.22
CA ALA A 73 12.28 0.29 0.22
C ALA A 73 12.36 -0.53 1.51
N PHE A 74 13.13 -1.63 1.55
CA PHE A 74 13.26 -2.46 2.75
C PHE A 74 13.96 -1.72 3.90
N GLY A 75 14.96 -0.89 3.60
CA GLY A 75 15.63 -0.05 4.60
C GLY A 75 14.65 0.92 5.25
N LEU A 76 13.94 1.73 4.48
CA LEU A 76 12.96 2.67 5.04
C LEU A 76 11.80 1.96 5.73
N MET A 77 11.32 0.84 5.20
CA MET A 77 10.27 0.03 5.84
C MET A 77 10.71 -0.46 7.22
N PHE A 78 11.94 -0.94 7.35
CA PHE A 78 12.53 -1.31 8.63
C PHE A 78 12.65 -0.11 9.59
N LEU A 79 13.12 1.05 9.10
CA LEU A 79 13.23 2.25 9.91
C LEU A 79 11.85 2.72 10.41
N ILE A 80 10.81 2.69 9.57
CA ILE A 80 9.44 3.06 9.94
C ILE A 80 8.93 2.13 11.03
N GLU A 81 9.04 0.82 10.82
CA GLU A 81 8.52 -0.17 11.76
C GLU A 81 9.24 -0.12 13.11
N LYS A 82 10.56 0.16 13.10
CA LYS A 82 11.35 0.41 14.32
C LYS A 82 10.91 1.67 15.06
N ASN A 83 10.43 2.70 14.36
CA ASN A 83 10.07 4.00 14.93
C ASN A 83 8.56 4.28 14.95
N LYS A 84 7.73 3.25 14.76
CA LYS A 84 6.26 3.37 14.63
C LYS A 84 5.54 3.99 15.83
N ASN A 85 6.16 3.95 17.00
CA ASN A 85 5.60 4.50 18.25
C ASN A 85 6.02 5.96 18.50
N SER A 86 6.69 6.60 17.54
CA SER A 86 7.18 7.99 17.63
C SER A 86 6.71 8.83 16.44
N SER A 87 6.70 10.16 16.59
CA SER A 87 6.47 11.11 15.49
C SER A 87 7.47 10.93 14.34
N LEU A 88 8.66 10.42 14.65
CA LEU A 88 9.67 10.08 13.66
C LEU A 88 9.19 8.98 12.69
N GLY A 89 8.38 8.02 13.15
CA GLY A 89 7.78 7.00 12.27
C GLY A 89 6.87 7.60 11.21
N VAL A 90 6.11 8.65 11.55
CA VAL A 90 5.27 9.40 10.60
C VAL A 90 6.14 10.13 9.58
N ALA A 91 7.20 10.82 10.02
CA ALA A 91 8.12 11.52 9.13
C ALA A 91 8.82 10.55 8.16
N LEU A 92 9.27 9.39 8.65
CA LEU A 92 9.85 8.35 7.83
C LEU A 92 8.86 7.77 6.83
N LEU A 93 7.58 7.60 7.20
CA LEU A 93 6.54 7.18 6.27
C LEU A 93 6.34 8.19 5.13
N MET A 94 6.38 9.49 5.45
CA MET A 94 6.32 10.54 4.42
C MET A 94 7.55 10.52 3.50
N ALA A 95 8.75 10.30 4.05
CA ALA A 95 9.97 10.13 3.26
C ALA A 95 9.92 8.86 2.38
N PHE A 96 9.37 7.77 2.91
CA PHE A 96 9.18 6.52 2.18
C PHE A 96 8.21 6.66 1.03
N THR A 97 7.05 7.28 1.26
CA THR A 97 6.06 7.52 0.21
C THR A 97 6.57 8.49 -0.86
N PHE A 98 7.36 9.50 -0.47
CA PHE A 98 8.11 10.33 -1.41
C PHE A 98 9.08 9.52 -2.27
N PHE A 99 9.92 8.69 -1.64
CA PHE A 99 10.87 7.81 -2.31
C PHE A 99 10.17 6.88 -3.31
N MET A 100 9.06 6.26 -2.89
CA MET A 100 8.25 5.38 -3.74
C MET A 100 7.67 6.14 -4.94
N GLY A 101 7.26 7.39 -4.76
CA GLY A 101 6.89 8.31 -5.85
C GLY A 101 8.02 8.54 -6.85
N VAL A 102 9.22 8.83 -6.38
CA VAL A 102 10.41 8.99 -7.25
C VAL A 102 10.68 7.71 -8.02
N MET A 103 10.58 6.54 -7.39
CA MET A 103 10.77 5.25 -8.08
C MET A 103 9.70 4.98 -9.14
N LEU A 104 8.46 5.40 -8.89
CA LEU A 104 7.33 5.28 -9.82
C LEU A 104 7.48 6.17 -11.06
N SER A 105 8.27 7.26 -10.96
CA SER A 105 8.50 8.20 -12.06
C SER A 105 9.04 7.55 -13.33
N ARG A 106 9.78 6.44 -13.21
CA ARG A 106 10.28 5.68 -14.38
C ARG A 106 9.13 5.06 -15.16
N LEU A 107 8.21 4.39 -14.48
CA LEU A 107 7.03 3.78 -15.09
C LEU A 107 6.10 4.86 -15.67
N LEU A 108 5.88 5.94 -14.92
CA LEU A 108 5.08 7.07 -15.40
C LEU A 108 5.71 7.71 -16.63
N GLY A 109 7.04 7.90 -16.66
CA GLY A 109 7.74 8.47 -17.81
C GLY A 109 7.64 7.59 -19.06
N PHE A 110 7.69 6.26 -18.90
CA PHE A 110 7.46 5.32 -19.99
C PHE A 110 6.04 5.43 -20.56
N VAL A 111 5.02 5.48 -19.69
CA VAL A 111 3.62 5.59 -20.14
C VAL A 111 3.30 6.98 -20.71
N LEU A 112 3.83 8.05 -20.13
CA LEU A 112 3.67 9.42 -20.64
C LEU A 112 4.32 9.64 -22.01
N GLY A 113 5.26 8.78 -22.40
CA GLY A 113 5.82 8.78 -23.76
C GLY A 113 4.87 8.24 -24.83
N MET A 114 3.73 7.66 -24.44
CA MET A 114 2.69 7.15 -25.36
C MET A 114 1.68 8.27 -25.68
N GLY A 115 1.08 8.23 -26.88
CA GLY A 115 0.11 9.26 -27.31
C GLY A 115 -1.12 9.39 -26.41
N ASN A 116 -1.48 8.33 -25.67
CA ASN A 116 -2.57 8.31 -24.70
C ASN A 116 -2.10 8.12 -23.24
N GLY A 117 -0.84 8.42 -22.93
CA GLY A 117 -0.23 8.14 -21.62
C GLY A 117 -0.98 8.73 -20.41
N ALA A 118 -1.42 9.99 -20.50
CA ALA A 118 -2.18 10.64 -19.43
C ALA A 118 -3.52 9.92 -19.14
N GLN A 119 -4.20 9.46 -20.20
CA GLN A 119 -5.45 8.69 -20.07
C GLN A 119 -5.21 7.36 -19.36
N LEU A 120 -4.11 6.65 -19.68
CA LEU A 120 -3.76 5.38 -19.04
C LEU A 120 -3.45 5.55 -17.56
N ILE A 121 -2.78 6.63 -17.18
CA ILE A 121 -2.51 6.97 -15.76
C ILE A 121 -3.82 7.24 -15.01
N MET A 122 -4.73 8.02 -15.60
CA MET A 122 -6.04 8.27 -15.00
C MET A 122 -6.87 7.00 -14.86
N LEU A 123 -6.83 6.12 -15.86
CA LEU A 123 -7.53 4.83 -15.82
C LEU A 123 -6.94 3.91 -14.75
N ALA A 124 -5.61 3.84 -14.62
CA ALA A 124 -4.95 3.08 -13.56
C ALA A 124 -5.30 3.62 -12.17
N PHE A 125 -5.35 4.94 -12.00
CA PHE A 125 -5.77 5.58 -10.76
C PHE A 125 -7.22 5.25 -10.42
N GLY A 126 -8.14 5.40 -11.39
CA GLY A 126 -9.55 5.06 -11.22
C GLY A 126 -9.78 3.58 -10.92
N GLY A 127 -9.05 2.69 -11.60
CA GLY A 127 -9.08 1.25 -11.34
C GLY A 127 -8.59 0.91 -9.93
N THR A 128 -7.52 1.55 -9.47
CA THR A 128 -7.01 1.37 -8.11
C THR A 128 -8.02 1.87 -7.06
N ALA A 129 -8.65 3.01 -7.30
CA ALA A 129 -9.69 3.54 -6.43
C ALA A 129 -10.92 2.62 -6.37
N ALA A 130 -11.31 2.02 -7.49
CA ALA A 130 -12.39 1.04 -7.55
C ALA A 130 -12.05 -0.23 -6.76
N VAL A 131 -10.82 -0.76 -6.91
CA VAL A 131 -10.33 -1.90 -6.13
C VAL A 131 -10.30 -1.56 -4.64
N PHE A 132 -9.77 -0.40 -4.27
CA PHE A 132 -9.73 0.05 -2.87
C PHE A 132 -11.14 0.16 -2.28
N GLY A 133 -12.06 0.80 -3.00
CA GLY A 133 -13.46 0.92 -2.59
C GLY A 133 -14.11 -0.45 -2.39
N ALA A 134 -13.95 -1.36 -3.35
CA ALA A 134 -14.49 -2.72 -3.25
C ALA A 134 -13.92 -3.48 -2.05
N MET A 135 -12.60 -3.46 -1.87
CA MET A 135 -11.96 -4.14 -0.73
C MET A 135 -12.34 -3.50 0.61
N ALA A 136 -12.46 -2.18 0.69
CA ALA A 136 -12.92 -1.47 1.88
C ALA A 136 -14.38 -1.81 2.24
N THR A 137 -15.26 -1.90 1.25
CA THR A 137 -16.65 -2.33 1.47
C THR A 137 -16.70 -3.77 1.97
N ILE A 138 -15.93 -4.69 1.35
CA ILE A 138 -15.91 -6.09 1.77
C ILE A 138 -15.32 -6.21 3.19
N ALA A 139 -14.21 -5.52 3.48
CA ALA A 139 -13.54 -5.52 4.79
C ALA A 139 -14.44 -5.03 5.92
N SER A 140 -15.28 -4.02 5.66
CA SER A 140 -16.17 -3.40 6.66
C SER A 140 -17.49 -4.13 6.88
N THR A 141 -17.97 -4.89 5.88
CA THR A 141 -19.26 -5.60 5.95
C THR A 141 -19.12 -7.08 6.29
N THR A 142 -17.96 -7.69 6.01
CA THR A 142 -17.74 -9.12 6.18
C THR A 142 -17.33 -9.48 7.59
N LYS A 143 -18.05 -10.43 8.20
CA LYS A 143 -17.74 -10.99 9.53
C LYS A 143 -16.70 -12.11 9.53
N ARG A 144 -16.41 -12.69 8.36
CA ARG A 144 -15.38 -13.74 8.19
C ARG A 144 -14.00 -13.13 8.43
N ASP A 145 -13.20 -13.76 9.27
CA ASP A 145 -11.81 -13.36 9.50
C ASP A 145 -10.90 -13.83 8.35
N PHE A 146 -10.19 -12.89 7.72
CA PHE A 146 -9.22 -13.12 6.66
C PHE A 146 -7.77 -13.09 7.17
N SER A 147 -7.51 -12.84 8.46
CA SER A 147 -6.17 -12.78 9.04
C SER A 147 -5.32 -14.03 8.75
N GLY A 148 -5.95 -15.21 8.71
CA GLY A 148 -5.29 -16.48 8.39
C GLY A 148 -4.70 -16.56 6.97
N MET A 149 -5.17 -15.74 6.03
CA MET A 149 -4.67 -15.72 4.65
C MET A 149 -3.32 -15.01 4.51
N GLN A 150 -2.92 -14.19 5.49
CA GLN A 150 -1.73 -13.34 5.41
C GLN A 150 -0.44 -14.15 5.12
N LYS A 151 -0.29 -15.34 5.71
CA LYS A 151 0.88 -16.21 5.48
C LYS A 151 0.95 -16.70 4.03
N PHE A 152 -0.19 -17.07 3.46
CA PHE A 152 -0.27 -17.51 2.06
C PHE A 152 0.00 -16.35 1.11
N LEU A 153 -0.60 -15.19 1.37
CA LEU A 153 -0.38 -13.97 0.58
C LEU A 153 1.10 -13.54 0.62
N PHE A 154 1.76 -13.67 1.77
CA PHE A 154 3.18 -13.38 1.92
C PHE A 154 4.05 -14.28 1.04
N VAL A 155 3.77 -15.60 1.02
CA VAL A 155 4.45 -16.52 0.10
C VAL A 155 4.22 -16.10 -1.35
N GLY A 156 2.98 -15.73 -1.72
CA GLY A 156 2.65 -15.22 -3.04
C GLY A 156 3.45 -13.96 -3.41
N ALA A 157 3.56 -12.99 -2.50
CA ALA A 157 4.36 -11.79 -2.71
C ALA A 157 5.86 -12.09 -2.87
N VAL A 158 6.40 -13.04 -2.11
CA VAL A 158 7.80 -13.49 -2.28
C VAL A 158 8.01 -14.11 -3.66
N ILE A 159 7.09 -14.97 -4.12
CA ILE A 159 7.14 -15.55 -5.47
C ILE A 159 7.09 -14.45 -6.53
N LEU A 160 6.18 -13.47 -6.38
CA LEU A 160 6.10 -12.32 -7.29
C LEU A 160 7.39 -11.51 -7.31
N LEU A 161 8.00 -11.28 -6.14
CA LEU A 161 9.27 -10.56 -6.05
C LEU A 161 10.38 -11.30 -6.80
N VAL A 162 10.51 -12.61 -6.60
CA VAL A 162 11.49 -13.44 -7.31
C VAL A 162 11.23 -13.45 -8.81
N ALA A 163 9.97 -13.59 -9.24
CA ALA A 163 9.59 -13.55 -10.65
C ALA A 163 9.88 -12.18 -11.29
N ALA A 164 9.61 -11.09 -10.58
CA ALA A 164 9.92 -9.73 -11.02
C ALA A 164 11.43 -9.53 -11.19
N LEU A 165 12.24 -10.01 -10.25
CA LEU A 165 13.71 -9.96 -10.34
C LEU A 165 14.24 -10.80 -11.49
N ALA A 166 13.72 -12.02 -11.67
CA ALA A 166 14.08 -12.86 -12.82
C ALA A 166 13.72 -12.16 -14.15
N ASN A 167 12.55 -11.52 -14.21
CA ASN A 167 12.10 -10.84 -15.42
C ASN A 167 12.96 -9.62 -15.80
N ILE A 168 13.74 -9.03 -14.88
CA ILE A 168 14.71 -7.98 -15.22
C ILE A 168 15.78 -8.52 -16.18
N PHE A 169 16.21 -9.78 -16.01
CA PHE A 169 17.23 -10.42 -16.84
C PHE A 169 16.61 -11.16 -18.04
N LEU A 170 15.45 -11.81 -17.85
CA LEU A 170 14.79 -12.58 -18.89
C LEU A 170 14.06 -11.69 -19.91
N GLN A 171 13.57 -10.52 -19.47
CA GLN A 171 12.87 -9.52 -20.30
C GLN A 171 11.70 -10.12 -21.11
N LEU A 172 10.95 -11.05 -20.52
CA LEU A 172 9.87 -11.76 -21.19
C LEU A 172 8.55 -10.97 -21.07
N PRO A 173 7.95 -10.50 -22.18
CA PRO A 173 6.71 -9.72 -22.11
C PRO A 173 5.55 -10.50 -21.48
N ALA A 174 5.44 -11.81 -21.79
CA ALA A 174 4.41 -12.67 -21.22
C ALA A 174 4.55 -12.82 -19.70
N LEU A 175 5.79 -12.99 -19.20
CA LEU A 175 6.08 -13.08 -17.77
C LEU A 175 5.71 -11.78 -17.06
N MET A 176 6.04 -10.64 -17.65
CA MET A 176 5.68 -9.32 -17.11
C MET A 176 4.16 -9.18 -16.93
N LEU A 177 3.37 -9.55 -17.94
CA LEU A 177 1.91 -9.50 -17.88
C LEU A 177 1.36 -10.45 -16.80
N THR A 178 1.90 -11.67 -16.71
CA THR A 178 1.51 -12.63 -15.66
C THR A 178 1.80 -12.08 -14.28
N ILE A 179 2.98 -11.51 -14.06
CA ILE A 179 3.37 -10.87 -12.79
C ILE A 179 2.39 -9.75 -12.46
N SER A 180 2.06 -8.87 -13.41
CA SER A 180 1.17 -7.75 -13.15
C SER A 180 -0.26 -8.17 -12.78
N VAL A 181 -0.85 -9.13 -13.50
CA VAL A 181 -2.20 -9.65 -13.17
C VAL A 181 -2.19 -10.30 -11.78
N MET A 182 -1.20 -11.15 -11.51
CA MET A 182 -1.08 -11.83 -10.22
C MET A 182 -0.81 -10.86 -9.07
N ALA A 183 0.01 -9.84 -9.29
CA ALA A 183 0.27 -8.78 -8.32
C ALA A 183 -1.01 -8.01 -7.98
N ILE A 184 -1.81 -7.60 -8.96
CA ILE A 184 -3.09 -6.92 -8.68
C ILE A 184 -3.97 -7.80 -7.80
N GLY A 185 -4.10 -9.10 -8.12
CA GLY A 185 -4.91 -10.04 -7.32
C GLY A 185 -4.38 -10.20 -5.89
N ILE A 186 -3.08 -10.45 -5.74
CA ILE A 186 -2.44 -10.67 -4.43
C ILE A 186 -2.49 -9.41 -3.55
N PHE A 187 -2.14 -8.24 -4.10
CA PHE A 187 -2.17 -6.98 -3.35
C PHE A 187 -3.60 -6.49 -3.08
N SER A 188 -4.58 -6.82 -3.93
CA SER A 188 -5.99 -6.60 -3.59
C SER A 188 -6.43 -7.46 -2.40
N ALA A 189 -5.96 -8.71 -2.34
CA ALA A 189 -6.24 -9.59 -1.20
C ALA A 189 -5.51 -9.14 0.08
N PHE A 190 -4.27 -8.65 -0.02
CA PHE A 190 -3.60 -8.01 1.11
C PHE A 190 -4.36 -6.78 1.59
N LEU A 191 -4.80 -5.92 0.67
CA LEU A 191 -5.58 -4.74 1.00
C LEU A 191 -6.84 -5.09 1.79
N LEU A 192 -7.56 -6.14 1.38
CA LEU A 192 -8.71 -6.67 2.12
C LEU A 192 -8.31 -7.10 3.54
N VAL A 193 -7.24 -7.90 3.67
CA VAL A 193 -6.75 -8.39 4.96
C VAL A 193 -6.33 -7.24 5.87
N ASP A 194 -5.55 -6.28 5.37
CA ASP A 194 -5.02 -5.19 6.17
C ASP A 194 -6.10 -4.19 6.56
N LEU A 195 -7.04 -3.84 5.65
CA LEU A 195 -8.21 -3.05 6.01
C LEU A 195 -9.03 -3.75 7.11
N GLN A 196 -9.25 -5.06 7.00
CA GLN A 196 -10.00 -5.81 8.01
C GLN A 196 -9.24 -5.86 9.35
N ARG A 197 -7.91 -6.01 9.35
CA ARG A 197 -7.10 -5.97 10.57
C ARG A 197 -7.19 -4.62 11.27
N VAL A 198 -7.20 -3.51 10.52
CA VAL A 198 -7.40 -2.17 11.11
C VAL A 198 -8.81 -2.01 11.67
N ILE A 199 -9.84 -2.49 10.95
CA ILE A 199 -11.26 -2.40 11.36
C ILE A 199 -11.53 -3.23 12.61
N ASN A 200 -11.03 -4.47 12.65
CA ASN A 200 -11.25 -5.39 13.76
C ASN A 200 -10.32 -5.16 14.95
N GLY A 201 -9.35 -4.26 14.83
CA GLY A 201 -8.36 -3.96 15.88
C GLY A 201 -7.24 -4.99 16.01
N GLY A 202 -6.99 -5.79 14.97
CA GLY A 202 -5.84 -6.68 14.84
C GLY A 202 -4.53 -5.95 14.52
N GLU A 203 -4.61 -4.70 14.03
CA GLU A 203 -3.48 -3.77 13.96
C GLU A 203 -3.76 -2.56 14.86
N THR A 204 -2.83 -2.27 15.78
CA THR A 204 -3.02 -1.23 16.81
C THR A 204 -2.18 0.02 16.54
N ASN A 205 -1.25 -0.05 15.59
CA ASN A 205 -0.44 1.08 15.21
C ASN A 205 -0.85 1.62 13.83
N TYR A 206 -1.28 2.88 13.79
CA TYR A 206 -1.75 3.52 12.55
C TYR A 206 -0.61 3.74 11.53
N VAL A 207 0.66 3.86 11.95
CA VAL A 207 1.81 4.00 11.05
C VAL A 207 2.07 2.69 10.31
N SER A 208 2.11 1.56 11.03
CA SER A 208 2.26 0.23 10.42
C SER A 208 1.06 -0.11 9.52
N ALA A 209 -0.15 0.21 9.97
CA ALA A 209 -1.36 0.07 9.17
C ALA A 209 -1.31 0.88 7.87
N THR A 210 -0.90 2.15 7.95
CA THR A 210 -0.80 2.99 6.75
C THR A 210 0.27 2.48 5.81
N LEU A 211 1.43 2.05 6.31
CA LEU A 211 2.50 1.48 5.50
C LEU A 211 2.04 0.26 4.70
N ALA A 212 1.34 -0.68 5.34
CA ALA A 212 0.81 -1.88 4.68
C ALA A 212 -0.21 -1.52 3.59
N ILE A 213 -1.25 -0.75 3.94
CA ILE A 213 -2.29 -0.34 3.00
C ILE A 213 -1.72 0.50 1.84
N TYR A 214 -0.72 1.35 2.11
CA TYR A 214 -0.02 2.12 1.09
C TYR A 214 0.70 1.22 0.09
N LEU A 215 1.42 0.21 0.57
CA LEU A 215 2.12 -0.75 -0.28
C LEU A 215 1.16 -1.50 -1.18
N ASP A 216 0.00 -1.91 -0.67
CA ASP A 216 -1.01 -2.59 -1.47
C ASP A 216 -1.53 -1.68 -2.59
N VAL A 217 -1.94 -0.46 -2.25
CA VAL A 217 -2.43 0.54 -3.20
C VAL A 217 -1.37 0.87 -4.25
N TYR A 218 -0.12 1.06 -3.84
CA TYR A 218 1.00 1.33 -4.74
C TYR A 218 1.23 0.19 -5.72
N ASN A 219 1.22 -1.05 -5.24
CA ASN A 219 1.42 -2.22 -6.09
C ASN A 219 0.25 -2.47 -7.04
N ILE A 220 -0.99 -2.25 -6.59
CA ILE A 220 -2.17 -2.32 -7.46
C ILE A 220 -2.06 -1.27 -8.57
N PHE A 221 -1.76 -0.01 -8.21
CA PHE A 221 -1.63 1.09 -9.17
C PHE A 221 -0.53 0.82 -10.20
N SER A 222 0.69 0.51 -9.73
CA SER A 222 1.83 0.29 -10.61
C SER A 222 1.60 -0.88 -11.56
N ASN A 223 1.03 -1.99 -11.09
CA ASN A 223 0.78 -3.15 -11.94
C ASN A 223 -0.41 -2.96 -12.89
N LEU A 224 -1.45 -2.21 -12.48
CA LEU A 224 -2.50 -1.78 -13.40
C LEU A 224 -1.93 -0.88 -14.50
N LEU A 225 -1.07 0.06 -14.14
CA LEU A 225 -0.42 0.96 -15.10
C LEU A 225 0.48 0.21 -16.08
N VAL A 226 1.22 -0.81 -15.63
CA VAL A 226 1.98 -1.70 -16.51
C VAL A 226 1.04 -2.41 -17.49
N LEU A 227 -0.04 -3.05 -17.00
CA LEU A 227 -1.00 -3.75 -17.86
C LEU A 227 -1.62 -2.83 -18.90
N LEU A 228 -2.11 -1.67 -18.47
CA LEU A 228 -2.73 -0.68 -19.36
C LEU A 228 -1.73 -0.09 -20.35
N GLY A 229 -0.49 0.18 -19.92
CA GLY A 229 0.58 0.64 -20.80
C GLY A 229 0.97 -0.37 -21.88
N VAL A 230 0.90 -1.67 -21.58
CA VAL A 230 1.23 -2.72 -22.55
C VAL A 230 0.07 -2.99 -23.51
N LEU A 231 -1.15 -3.13 -22.97
CA LEU A 231 -2.34 -3.57 -23.72
C LEU A 231 -3.08 -2.42 -24.42
N GLY A 232 -3.05 -1.22 -23.85
CA GLY A 232 -3.81 -0.06 -24.33
C GLY A 232 -2.94 1.12 -24.74
N GLY A 233 -1.61 0.97 -24.77
CA GLY A 233 -0.67 2.03 -25.15
C GLY A 233 -0.58 2.25 -26.66
N ASN A 234 -0.95 3.45 -27.11
CA ASN A 234 -0.77 3.87 -28.51
C ASN A 234 0.66 4.40 -28.70
N ARG A 235 1.42 3.76 -29.60
CA ARG A 235 2.84 4.08 -29.89
C ARG A 235 3.01 4.88 -31.19
N GLU A 236 2.02 5.70 -31.53
CA GLU A 236 2.04 6.59 -32.70
C GLU A 236 2.54 7.98 -32.33
#